data_AF-A0A347ZW39-F1
#
_entry.id   AF-A0A347ZW39-F1
#
_cell.length_a   1.000
_cell.length_b   1.000
_cell.length_c   1.000
_cell.angle_alpha   90.00
_cell.angle_beta   90.00
_cell.angle_gamma   90.00
#
_symmetry.space_group_name_H-M   'P 1'
#
loop_
_entity.id
_entity.type
_entity.pdbx_description
1 polymer ?
#
loop_
_entity_poly.entity_id
_entity_poly.type
_entity_poly.pdbx_seq_one_letter_code
_entity_poly.pdbx_strand_id
1 'polypeptide(L)'
;MKETTVMVNNKVGLHARPASLFVQAAAKYSSNIQVSCKDPDTKELREANAKSILGVLTLGVFQGMDITIKADGEDEAQAVEVLAELVKNNFGED
;
A
#
# COMPACT_ATOMS: atom_id res chain seq x y z
N MET A 1 4.67 16.61 -1.80
CA MET A 1 4.77 15.18 -2.12
C MET A 1 5.61 14.44 -1.08
N LYS A 2 5.06 13.37 -0.48
CA LYS A 2 5.73 12.48 0.48
C LYS A 2 5.70 11.03 0.00
N GLU A 3 6.75 10.25 0.27
CA GLU A 3 6.78 8.81 -0.01
C GLU A 3 7.57 8.02 1.03
N THR A 4 7.30 6.71 1.11
CA THR A 4 8.07 5.76 1.91
C THR A 4 7.95 4.34 1.33
N THR A 5 8.94 3.50 1.63
CA THR A 5 8.96 2.08 1.23
C THR A 5 8.87 1.20 2.47
N VAL A 6 8.02 0.19 2.42
CA VAL A 6 7.82 -0.78 3.51
C VAL A 6 7.67 -2.19 2.95
N MET A 7 8.12 -3.18 3.72
CA MET A 7 7.98 -4.59 3.39
C MET A 7 6.65 -5.14 3.90
N VAL A 8 5.95 -5.89 3.06
CA VAL A 8 4.70 -6.57 3.42
C VAL A 8 5.02 -7.95 4.01
N ASN A 9 4.76 -8.15 5.30
CA ASN A 9 5.17 -9.37 6.02
C ASN A 9 4.03 -10.33 6.36
N ASN A 10 2.77 -9.92 6.19
CA ASN A 10 1.62 -10.77 6.45
C ASN A 10 1.43 -11.84 5.36
N LYS A 11 0.85 -12.99 5.72
CA LYS A 11 0.82 -14.20 4.87
C LYS A 11 0.10 -14.03 3.53
N VAL A 12 -0.94 -13.19 3.49
CA VAL A 12 -1.78 -13.02 2.29
C VAL A 12 -1.36 -11.82 1.43
N GLY A 13 -0.36 -11.05 1.86
CA GLY A 13 0.04 -9.81 1.19
C GLY A 13 -1.06 -8.73 1.22
N LEU A 14 -1.10 -7.86 0.20
CA LEU A 14 -2.18 -6.88 0.02
C LEU A 14 -3.40 -7.50 -0.69
N HIS A 15 -3.90 -8.61 -0.16
CA HIS A 15 -5.15 -9.25 -0.61
C HIS A 15 -6.15 -9.38 0.54
N ALA A 16 -7.38 -9.78 0.23
CA ALA A 16 -8.44 -10.06 1.21
C ALA A 16 -8.68 -8.93 2.23
N ARG A 17 -8.59 -9.23 3.54
CA ARG A 17 -8.80 -8.26 4.63
C ARG A 17 -7.72 -7.16 4.65
N PRO A 18 -6.41 -7.46 4.59
CA PRO A 18 -5.35 -6.45 4.44
C PRO A 18 -5.61 -5.42 3.35
N ALA A 19 -5.99 -5.87 2.15
CA ALA A 19 -6.34 -4.96 1.04
C ALA A 19 -7.49 -4.02 1.41
N SER A 20 -8.53 -4.55 2.06
CA SER A 20 -9.69 -3.77 2.47
C SER A 20 -9.31 -2.72 3.52
N LEU A 21 -8.51 -3.08 4.52
CA LEU A 21 -8.01 -2.16 5.55
C LEU A 21 -7.11 -1.07 4.96
N PHE A 22 -6.22 -1.44 4.04
CA PHE A 22 -5.34 -0.50 3.34
C PHE A 22 -6.13 0.54 2.56
N VAL A 23 -7.09 0.10 1.74
CA VAL A 23 -7.94 0.98 0.93
C VAL A 23 -8.82 1.87 1.80
N GLN A 24 -9.41 1.31 2.86
CA GLN A 24 -10.21 2.10 3.82
C GLN A 24 -9.39 3.16 4.54
N ALA A 25 -8.14 2.85 4.89
CA ALA A 25 -7.23 3.84 5.49
C ALA A 25 -6.88 4.93 4.47
N ALA A 26 -6.50 4.56 3.24
CA ALA A 26 -6.14 5.50 2.19
C ALA A 26 -7.31 6.44 1.80
N ALA A 27 -8.54 5.92 1.80
CA ALA A 27 -9.74 6.68 1.45
C ALA A 27 -10.09 7.81 2.43
N LYS A 28 -9.49 7.84 3.63
CA LYS A 28 -9.72 8.89 4.64
C LYS A 28 -9.03 10.22 4.31
N TYR A 29 -8.05 10.19 3.42
CA TYR A 29 -7.20 11.34 3.11
C TYR A 29 -7.65 12.01 1.81
N SER A 30 -7.44 13.32 1.68
CA SER A 30 -7.74 14.08 0.47
C SER A 30 -6.65 13.90 -0.60
N SER A 31 -5.40 13.67 -0.18
CA SER A 31 -4.24 13.46 -1.07
C SER A 31 -4.47 12.39 -2.12
N ASN A 32 -3.86 12.56 -3.30
CA ASN A 32 -3.73 11.46 -4.25
C ASN A 32 -2.70 10.47 -3.71
N ILE A 33 -3.08 9.20 -3.55
CA ILE A 33 -2.21 8.18 -2.95
C ILE A 33 -2.03 7.05 -3.96
N GLN A 34 -0.77 6.77 -4.28
CA GLN A 34 -0.36 5.65 -5.10
C GLN A 34 0.40 4.63 -4.27
N VAL A 35 0.25 3.36 -4.62
CA VAL A 35 1.05 2.26 -4.10
C VAL A 35 1.68 1.53 -5.28
N SER A 36 2.97 1.25 -5.18
CA SER A 36 3.71 0.57 -6.24
C SER A 36 4.57 -0.56 -5.69
N CYS A 37 4.86 -1.54 -6.53
CA CYS A 37 5.79 -2.63 -6.23
C CYS A 37 6.57 -2.99 -7.50
N LYS A 38 7.71 -3.68 -7.34
CA LYS A 38 8.37 -4.32 -8.48
C LYS A 38 7.82 -5.73 -8.66
N ASP A 39 7.51 -6.09 -9.90
CA ASP A 39 7.22 -7.46 -10.24
C ASP A 39 8.43 -8.36 -9.88
N PRO A 40 8.24 -9.47 -9.16
CA PRO A 40 9.35 -10.31 -8.71
C PRO A 40 10.09 -10.98 -9.87
N ASP A 41 9.42 -11.24 -10.99
CA ASP A 41 9.95 -11.94 -12.15
C ASP A 41 10.48 -10.96 -13.19
N THR A 42 9.64 -10.00 -13.61
CA THR A 42 9.98 -9.06 -14.70
C THR A 42 10.75 -7.83 -14.23
N LYS A 43 10.74 -7.55 -12.92
CA LYS A 43 11.29 -6.32 -12.29
C LYS A 43 10.61 -5.02 -12.75
N GLU A 44 9.51 -5.11 -13.49
CA GLU A 44 8.74 -3.94 -13.92
C GLU A 44 8.06 -3.27 -12.72
N LEU A 45 7.96 -1.94 -12.77
CA LEU A 45 7.21 -1.18 -11.78
C LEU A 45 5.72 -1.32 -12.06
N ARG A 46 4.96 -1.84 -11.11
CA ARG A 46 3.50 -1.84 -11.11
C ARG A 46 3.02 -0.80 -10.10
N GLU A 47 1.99 -0.04 -10.45
CA GLU A 47 1.43 1.02 -9.61
C GLU A 47 -0.10 0.97 -9.65
N ALA A 48 -0.72 1.31 -8.54
CA ALA A 48 -2.16 1.43 -8.42
C ALA A 48 -2.55 2.57 -7.48
N ASN A 49 -3.74 3.12 -7.72
CA ASN A 49 -4.38 4.03 -6.78
C ASN A 49 -4.70 3.28 -5.48
N ALA A 50 -4.12 3.72 -4.36
CA ALA A 50 -4.29 3.11 -3.05
C ALA A 50 -5.74 3.16 -2.53
N LYS A 51 -6.59 4.02 -3.10
CA LYS A 51 -8.02 4.13 -2.78
C LYS A 51 -8.90 3.22 -3.66
N SER A 52 -8.32 2.50 -4.63
CA SER A 52 -9.04 1.57 -5.50
C SER A 52 -8.80 0.14 -5.07
N ILE A 53 -9.83 -0.51 -4.52
CA ILE A 53 -9.74 -1.93 -4.13
C ILE A 53 -9.36 -2.83 -5.30
N LEU A 54 -9.92 -2.60 -6.49
CA LEU A 54 -9.56 -3.39 -7.66
C LEU A 54 -8.08 -3.20 -8.01
N GLY A 55 -7.59 -1.96 -8.01
CA GLY A 55 -6.19 -1.64 -8.30
C GLY A 55 -5.23 -2.34 -7.33
N VAL A 56 -5.50 -2.23 -6.02
CA VAL A 56 -4.70 -2.87 -4.97
C VAL A 56 -4.67 -4.40 -5.12
N LEU A 57 -5.83 -5.04 -5.39
CA LEU A 57 -5.89 -6.48 -5.61
C LEU A 57 -5.12 -6.92 -6.86
N THR A 58 -5.18 -6.15 -7.95
CA THR A 58 -4.46 -6.47 -9.19
C THR A 58 -2.97 -6.15 -9.14
N LEU A 59 -2.50 -5.43 -8.11
CA LEU A 59 -1.09 -5.05 -7.96
C LEU A 59 -0.19 -6.27 -7.69
N GLY A 60 -0.75 -7.40 -7.26
CA GLY A 60 -0.04 -8.67 -7.10
C GLY A 60 1.06 -8.61 -6.04
N VAL A 61 0.78 -7.97 -4.91
CA VAL A 61 1.73 -7.85 -3.79
C VAL A 61 1.55 -9.01 -2.82
N PHE A 62 2.62 -9.79 -2.65
CA PHE A 62 2.70 -10.96 -1.78
C PHE A 62 3.63 -10.71 -0.58
N GLN A 63 3.62 -11.64 0.36
CA GLN A 63 4.53 -11.64 1.51
C GLN A 63 6.00 -11.52 1.05
N GLY A 64 6.77 -10.70 1.76
CA GLY A 64 8.19 -10.45 1.50
C GLY A 64 8.46 -9.43 0.40
N MET A 65 7.43 -8.86 -0.23
CA MET A 65 7.59 -7.81 -1.24
C MET A 65 7.67 -6.43 -0.59
N ASP A 66 8.53 -5.58 -1.14
CA ASP A 66 8.54 -4.15 -0.85
C ASP A 66 7.46 -3.43 -1.66
N ILE A 67 6.74 -2.54 -1.00
CA ILE A 67 5.84 -1.58 -1.63
C ILE A 67 6.31 -0.16 -1.32
N THR A 68 6.11 0.74 -2.28
CA THR A 68 6.30 2.18 -2.08
C THR A 68 4.94 2.85 -2.04
N ILE A 69 4.68 3.57 -0.95
CA ILE A 69 3.47 4.37 -0.73
C ILE A 69 3.86 5.81 -0.97
N LYS A 70 3.15 6.48 -1.89
CA LYS A 70 3.40 7.85 -2.28
C LYS A 70 2.11 8.65 -2.19
N ALA A 71 2.16 9.80 -1.54
CA ALA A 71 1.04 10.73 -1.45
C ALA A 71 1.44 12.12 -1.93
N ASP A 72 0.49 12.80 -2.58
CA ASP A 72 0.60 14.18 -3.01
C ASP A 72 -0.68 14.94 -2.67
N GLY A 73 -0.56 15.92 -1.77
CA GLY A 73 -1.68 16.71 -1.26
C GLY A 73 -1.44 17.27 0.14
N GLU A 74 -2.46 17.90 0.71
CA GLU A 74 -2.37 18.64 1.98
C GLU A 74 -2.10 17.73 3.20
N ASP A 75 -2.59 16.49 3.15
CA ASP A 75 -2.48 15.49 4.21
C ASP A 75 -1.51 14.34 3.85
N GLU A 76 -0.60 14.58 2.91
CA GLU A 76 0.31 13.57 2.36
C GLU A 76 1.22 12.93 3.42
N ALA A 77 1.66 13.71 4.41
CA ALA A 77 2.55 13.25 5.45
C ALA A 77 1.82 12.25 6.37
N GLN A 78 0.62 12.60 6.83
CA GLN A 78 -0.18 11.70 7.68
C GLN A 78 -0.65 10.47 6.90
N ALA A 79 -1.01 10.63 5.62
CA ALA A 79 -1.43 9.52 4.76
C ALA A 79 -0.33 8.46 4.63
N VAL A 80 0.89 8.89 4.32
CA VAL A 80 2.05 7.98 4.17
C VAL A 80 2.40 7.33 5.50
N GLU A 81 2.43 8.09 6.59
CA GLU A 81 2.77 7.56 7.93
C GLU A 81 1.80 6.46 8.36
N VAL A 82 0.50 6.73 8.34
CA VAL A 82 -0.53 5.77 8.79
C VAL A 82 -0.58 4.52 7.91
N LEU A 83 -0.47 4.68 6.59
CA LEU A 83 -0.47 3.52 5.69
C LEU A 83 0.79 2.66 5.88
N ALA A 84 1.95 3.28 6.09
CA ALA A 84 3.18 2.57 6.37
C ALA A 84 3.13 1.83 7.71
N GLU A 85 2.58 2.44 8.76
CA GLU A 85 2.37 1.80 10.05
C GLU A 85 1.40 0.62 9.96
N LEU A 86 0.32 0.75 9.20
CA LEU A 86 -0.65 -0.33 9.00
C LEU A 86 0.02 -1.57 8.39
N VAL A 87 0.90 -1.38 7.40
CA VAL A 87 1.68 -2.45 6.78
C VAL A 87 2.70 -3.05 7.76
N LYS A 88 3.44 -2.21 8.48
CA LYS A 88 4.44 -2.65 9.48
C LYS A 88 3.82 -3.43 10.63
N ASN A 89 2.59 -3.10 11.00
CA ASN A 89 1.82 -3.80 12.03
C ASN A 89 1.07 -5.02 11.48
N ASN A 90 1.42 -5.51 10.29
CA ASN A 90 0.80 -6.67 9.63
C ASN A 90 -0.74 -6.59 9.56
N PHE A 91 -1.32 -5.40 9.45
CA PHE A 91 -2.77 -5.21 9.44
C PHE A 91 -3.48 -5.74 10.71
N GLY A 92 -2.74 -5.94 11.81
CA GLY A 92 -3.24 -6.55 13.04
C GLY A 92 -3.43 -8.08 12.94
N GLU A 93 -2.68 -8.74 12.05
CA GLU A 93 -2.60 -10.19 11.90
C GLU A 93 -1.38 -10.77 12.65
N ASP A 94 -1.52 -12.00 13.19
CA ASP A 94 -0.47 -12.78 13.88
C ASP A 94 0.46 -13.55 12.93
#